data_AF-A0A510PFI4-F1
#
_entry.id   AF-A0A510PFI4-F1
#
_cell.length_a   1.000
_cell.length_b   1.000
_cell.length_c   1.000
_cell.angle_alpha   90.00
_cell.angle_beta   90.00
_cell.angle_gamma   90.00
#
_symmetry.space_group_name_H-M   'P 1'
#
loop_
_entity.id
_entity.type
_entity.pdbx_description
1 polymer ?
#
loop_
_entity_poly.entity_id
_entity_poly.type
_entity_poly.pdbx_seq_one_letter_code
_entity_poly.pdbx_strand_id
1 'polypeptide(L)' 'MSTTRDAQVRTGINHSEFVQIRRANLGRFTIDRLISILGRLNQQVEITITTYPRTTDSSPMAS' A
#
# COMPACT_ATOMS: atom_id res chain seq x y z
N MET A 1 7.24 -27.18 -5.23
CA MET A 1 6.82 -26.07 -4.33
C MET A 1 6.84 -24.78 -5.12
N SER A 2 5.72 -24.05 -5.21
CA SER A 2 5.73 -22.71 -5.82
C SER A 2 6.26 -21.71 -4.80
N THR A 3 7.28 -20.94 -5.18
CA THR A 3 7.96 -19.94 -4.33
C THR A 3 7.00 -18.98 -3.60
N THR A 4 5.83 -18.73 -4.18
CA THR A 4 4.76 -17.89 -3.62
C THR A 4 3.95 -18.57 -2.52
N ARG A 5 3.81 -19.91 -2.52
CA ARG A 5 3.18 -20.65 -1.41
C ARG A 5 4.10 -20.72 -0.20
N ASP A 6 5.39 -20.86 -0.42
CA ASP A 6 6.39 -20.80 0.65
C ASP A 6 6.44 -19.40 1.28
N ALA A 7 6.29 -18.34 0.47
CA ALA A 7 6.15 -16.98 0.96
C ALA A 7 4.89 -16.81 1.85
N GLN A 8 3.76 -17.43 1.49
CA GLN A 8 2.57 -17.43 2.33
C GLN A 8 2.81 -18.11 3.69
N VAL A 9 3.52 -19.25 3.71
CA VAL A 9 3.85 -19.96 4.97
C VAL A 9 4.75 -19.11 5.87
N ARG A 10 5.74 -18.42 5.28
CA ARG A 10 6.73 -17.62 6.04
C ARG A 10 6.19 -16.27 6.53
N THR A 11 5.25 -15.69 5.80
CA THR A 11 4.79 -14.31 6.05
C THR A 11 3.32 -14.23 6.50
N GLY A 12 2.54 -15.30 6.34
CA GLY A 12 1.09 -15.30 6.56
C GLY A 12 0.30 -14.41 5.59
N ILE A 13 0.93 -13.90 4.52
CA ILE A 13 0.29 -13.10 3.48
C ILE A 13 -0.30 -14.04 2.44
N ASN A 14 -1.49 -13.75 1.92
CA ASN A 14 -2.13 -14.64 0.97
C ASN A 14 -1.29 -14.73 -0.32
N HIS A 15 -1.08 -15.94 -0.83
CA HIS A 15 -0.40 -16.19 -2.10
C HIS A 15 -0.90 -15.27 -3.25
N SER A 16 -2.21 -15.04 -3.33
CA SER A 16 -2.81 -14.20 -4.36
C SER A 16 -2.37 -12.73 -4.29
N GLU A 17 -2.08 -12.23 -3.08
CA GLU A 17 -1.55 -10.88 -2.89
C GLU A 17 -0.13 -10.77 -3.45
N PHE A 18 0.74 -11.75 -3.18
CA PHE A 18 2.08 -11.80 -3.76
C PHE A 18 2.05 -11.83 -5.30
N VAL A 19 1.14 -12.61 -5.88
CA VAL A 19 1.00 -12.68 -7.35
C VAL A 19 0.63 -11.32 -7.94
N GLN A 20 -0.27 -10.58 -7.28
CA GLN A 20 -0.69 -9.29 -7.77
C GLN A 20 0.35 -8.20 -7.60
N ILE A 21 1.05 -8.18 -6.46
CA ILE A 21 2.16 -7.24 -6.22
C ILE A 21 3.26 -7.47 -7.27
N ARG A 22 3.61 -8.74 -7.54
CA ARG A 22 4.57 -9.09 -8.60
C ARG A 22 4.11 -8.67 -10.00
N ARG A 23 2.81 -8.54 -10.22
CA ARG A 23 2.21 -8.09 -11.49
C ARG A 23 1.86 -6.59 -11.49
N ALA A 24 2.27 -5.85 -10.46
CA ALA A 24 1.94 -4.43 -10.27
C ALA A 24 0.43 -4.11 -10.27
N ASN A 25 -0.43 -5.09 -9.96
CA ASN A 25 -1.87 -4.86 -9.82
C ASN A 25 -2.18 -4.39 -8.39
N LEU A 26 -1.89 -3.11 -8.12
CA LEU A 26 -2.00 -2.51 -6.78
C LEU A 26 -3.34 -1.83 -6.50
N GLY A 27 -4.26 -1.76 -7.47
CA GLY A 27 -5.48 -0.95 -7.38
C GLY A 27 -6.45 -1.32 -6.24
N ARG A 28 -6.32 -2.53 -5.68
CA ARG A 28 -7.11 -2.97 -4.51
C ARG A 28 -6.38 -2.90 -3.17
N PHE A 29 -5.10 -2.52 -3.18
CA PHE A 29 -4.30 -2.43 -1.96
C PHE A 29 -4.38 -1.03 -1.39
N THR A 30 -4.68 -0.93 -0.11
CA THR A 30 -4.48 0.29 0.64
C THR A 30 -2.99 0.50 0.94
N ILE A 31 -2.60 1.75 1.21
CA ILE A 31 -1.22 2.07 1.58
C ILE A 31 -0.82 1.33 2.88
N ASP A 32 -1.71 1.26 3.88
CA ASP A 32 -1.45 0.51 5.12
C ASP A 32 -1.18 -0.97 4.84
N ARG A 33 -1.87 -1.57 3.87
CA ARG A 33 -1.67 -2.97 3.51
C ARG A 33 -0.31 -3.19 2.88
N LEU A 34 0.11 -2.30 1.99
CA LEU A 34 1.44 -2.36 1.37
C LEU A 34 2.55 -2.23 2.43
N ILE A 35 2.43 -1.27 3.35
CA ILE A 35 3.38 -1.08 4.45
C ILE A 35 3.46 -2.33 5.35
N SER A 36 2.30 -2.91 5.71
CA SER A 36 2.24 -4.12 6.53
C SER A 36 2.93 -5.32 5.84
N ILE A 37 2.77 -5.44 4.53
CA ILE A 37 3.43 -6.49 3.73
C ILE A 37 4.95 -6.31 3.75
N LEU A 38 5.46 -5.09 3.52
CA LEU A 38 6.89 -4.79 3.58
C LEU A 38 7.46 -5.06 5.00
N GLY A 39 6.72 -4.68 6.05
CA GLY A 39 7.12 -4.97 7.44
C GLY A 39 7.24 -6.47 7.74
N ARG A 40 6.32 -7.30 7.22
CA ARG A 40 6.39 -8.77 7.34
C ARG A 40 7.55 -9.40 6.58
N LEU A 41 8.12 -8.68 5.61
CA LEU A 41 9.35 -9.06 4.90
C LEU A 41 10.60 -8.54 5.61
N ASN A 42 10.48 -8.05 6.84
CA ASN A 42 11.55 -7.46 7.62
C ASN A 42 12.19 -6.25 6.93
N GLN A 43 11.41 -5.53 6.12
CA GLN A 43 11.85 -4.28 5.51
C GLN A 43 11.45 -3.10 6.40
N GLN A 44 12.39 -2.20 6.61
CA GLN A 44 12.12 -0.91 7.24
C GLN A 44 11.48 0.02 6.22
N VAL A 45 10.33 0.60 6.58
CA VAL A 45 9.60 1.56 5.75
C VAL A 45 9.61 2.90 6.46
N GLU A 46 10.18 3.90 5.81
CA GLU A 46 10.11 5.30 6.24
C GLU A 46 9.01 6.02 5.44
N ILE A 47 8.20 6.83 6.12
CA ILE A 47 7.08 7.56 5.52
C ILE A 47 7.21 9.03 5.87
N THR A 48 7.38 9.86 4.86
CA THR A 48 7.33 11.31 4.97
C THR A 48 5.99 11.80 4.44
N ILE A 49 5.20 12.44 5.31
CA ILE A 49 3.90 13.00 4.95
C ILE A 49 4.05 14.51 4.85
N THR A 50 3.83 15.05 3.65
CA THR A 50 3.72 16.48 3.43
C THR A 50 2.26 16.80 3.13
N THR A 51 1.67 17.67 3.93
CA THR A 51 0.29 18.11 3.75
C THR A 51 0.25 19.51 3.17
N TYR A 52 -0.67 19.74 2.24
CA TYR A 52 -0.95 21.07 1.71
C TYR A 52 -2.33 21.51 2.17
N PRO A 53 -2.52 22.81 2.47
CA PRO A 53 -3.85 23.33 2.75
C PRO A 53 -4.76 23.02 1.56
N ARG A 54 -5.95 22.51 1.85
CA ARG A 54 -7.01 22.43 0.83
C ARG A 54 -7.33 23.88 0.46
N THR A 55 -7.14 24.25 -0.79
CA THR A 55 -7.71 25.49 -1.33
C THR A 55 -9.22 25.37 -1.20
N THR A 56 -9.76 25.91 -0.11
CA THR A 56 -11.15 26.35 -0.10
C THR A 56 -11.19 27.47 -1.13
N ASP A 57 -11.79 27.16 -2.28
CA ASP A 57 -12.20 28.19 -3.22
C ASP A 57 -13.22 29.07 -2.49
N SER A 58 -12.73 30.07 -1.76
CA SER A 58 -13.51 31.18 -1.25
C SER A 58 -13.74 32.13 -2.41
N SER A 59 -14.35 31.63 -3.49
CA SER A 59 -14.94 32.48 -4.49
C SER A 59 -16.11 33.17 -3.78
N PRO A 60 -16.11 34.51 -3.66
CA PRO A 60 -17.21 35.21 -3.02
C PRO A 60 -18.46 34.85 -3.82
N MET A 61 -19.39 34.16 -3.16
CA MET A 61 -20.74 33.97 -3.70
C MET A 61 -21.23 35.35 -4.11
N ALA A 62 -21.41 35.52 -5.42
CA ALA A 62 -21.78 36.76 -6.04
C ALA A 62 -22.99 37.39 -5.35
N SER A 63 -22.88 38.71 -5.13
CA SER A 63 -23.85 39.61 -4.53
C SER A 63 -25.23 39.54 -5.14
#